data_AF-A0A4V1XHH0-F1
#
_entry.id   AF-A0A4V1XHH0-F1
#
_cell.length_a   1.000
_cell.length_b   1.000
_cell.length_c   1.000
_cell.angle_alpha   90.00
_cell.angle_beta   90.00
_cell.angle_gamma   90.00
#
_symmetry.space_group_name_H-M   'P 1'
#
loop_
_entity.id
_entity.type
_entity.pdbx_description
1 polymer ?
#
loop_
_entity_poly.entity_id
_entity_poly.type
_entity_poly.pdbx_seq_one_letter_code
_entity_poly.pdbx_strand_id
1 'polypeptide(L)'
;MLLLPVELIAEYARQPEDVVSFDKYVREVMHSMYSLFGDNMLDNNIQKPIVWKELVQKLRYKIDMMNEEMVAALTDTLISQMDENGEIKINVWDTAMKFLSRTSNRIVCGYPLCHNEEFLEATIDYAVNVFSLAIYIRFIPPFLRPPFGATKAEAGP
;
A
#
# COMPACT_ATOMS: atom_id res chain seq x y z
N MET A 1 3.87 -14.97 -15.62
CA MET A 1 4.28 -13.65 -16.13
C MET A 1 4.17 -13.72 -17.64
N LEU A 2 3.13 -13.11 -18.20
CA LEU A 2 2.94 -13.00 -19.65
C LEU A 2 3.73 -11.77 -20.11
N LEU A 3 4.68 -11.97 -21.03
CA LEU A 3 5.38 -10.86 -21.68
C LEU A 3 4.49 -10.37 -22.83
N LEU A 4 3.88 -9.19 -22.66
CA LEU A 4 3.09 -8.54 -23.69
C LEU A 4 3.98 -7.60 -24.51
N PRO A 5 3.87 -7.61 -25.85
CA PRO A 5 4.43 -6.57 -26.70
C PRO A 5 3.94 -5.18 -26.27
N VAL A 6 4.83 -4.18 -26.25
CA VAL A 6 4.53 -2.83 -25.76
C VAL A 6 3.41 -2.19 -26.58
N GLU A 7 3.31 -2.53 -27.86
CA GLU A 7 2.31 -2.03 -28.80
C GLU A 7 0.88 -2.44 -28.40
N LEU A 8 0.71 -3.58 -27.74
CA LEU A 8 -0.60 -4.11 -27.35
C LEU A 8 -1.09 -3.59 -25.99
N ILE A 9 -0.24 -2.96 -25.18
CA ILE A 9 -0.60 -2.49 -23.83
C ILE A 9 -1.79 -1.53 -23.88
N ALA A 10 -1.80 -0.60 -24.84
CA ALA A 10 -2.88 0.38 -24.98
C ALA A 10 -4.22 -0.25 -25.38
N GLU A 11 -4.18 -1.36 -26.14
CA GLU A 11 -5.38 -2.11 -26.52
C GLU A 11 -5.95 -2.87 -25.33
N TYR A 12 -5.10 -3.55 -24.56
CA TYR A 12 -5.51 -4.25 -23.33
C TYR A 12 -6.04 -3.30 -22.26
N ALA A 13 -5.43 -2.12 -22.09
CA ALA A 13 -5.89 -1.12 -21.12
C ALA A 13 -7.26 -0.51 -21.46
N ARG A 14 -7.71 -0.62 -22.72
CA ARG A 14 -9.04 -0.16 -23.17
C ARG A 14 -10.12 -1.24 -23.08
N GLN A 15 -9.75 -2.47 -22.77
CA GLN A 15 -10.72 -3.55 -22.65
C GLN A 15 -11.70 -3.24 -21.51
N PRO A 16 -12.98 -3.63 -21.67
CA PRO A 16 -13.97 -3.44 -20.63
C PRO A 16 -13.67 -4.34 -19.40
N GLU A 17 -14.17 -3.94 -18.23
CA GLU A 17 -13.86 -4.58 -16.94
C GLU A 17 -14.33 -6.05 -16.86
N ASP A 18 -15.27 -6.47 -17.71
CA ASP A 18 -15.74 -7.85 -17.83
C ASP A 18 -14.69 -8.78 -18.47
N VAL A 19 -13.84 -8.24 -19.35
CA VAL A 19 -12.74 -8.99 -20.00
C VAL A 19 -11.47 -8.91 -19.15
N VAL A 20 -11.11 -7.72 -18.67
CA VAL A 20 -9.91 -7.49 -17.85
C VAL A 20 -10.31 -6.74 -16.58
N SER A 21 -10.59 -7.51 -15.52
CA SER A 21 -10.98 -6.94 -14.22
C SER A 21 -9.77 -6.78 -13.30
N PHE A 22 -9.44 -5.54 -12.95
CA PHE A 22 -8.46 -5.24 -11.91
C PHE A 22 -8.91 -5.79 -10.54
N ASP A 23 -10.19 -5.65 -10.21
CA ASP A 23 -10.71 -6.06 -8.91
C ASP A 23 -10.63 -7.58 -8.74
N LYS A 24 -10.91 -8.36 -9.81
CA LYS A 24 -10.70 -9.81 -9.81
C LYS A 24 -9.22 -10.17 -9.62
N TYR A 25 -8.33 -9.49 -10.33
CA TYR A 25 -6.88 -9.71 -10.20
C TYR A 25 -6.40 -9.46 -8.76
N VAL A 26 -6.85 -8.35 -8.14
CA VAL A 26 -6.50 -8.02 -6.76
C VAL A 26 -7.05 -9.08 -5.79
N ARG A 27 -8.28 -9.57 -5.97
CA ARG A 27 -8.82 -10.66 -5.14
C ARG A 27 -7.97 -11.92 -5.19
N GLU A 28 -7.53 -12.29 -6.39
CA GLU A 28 -6.73 -13.50 -6.60
C GLU A 28 -5.30 -13.36 -6.06
N VAL A 29 -4.65 -12.23 -6.29
CA VAL A 29 -3.24 -12.01 -5.90
C VAL A 29 -3.11 -11.66 -4.44
N MET A 30 -3.97 -10.78 -3.92
CA MET A 30 -3.92 -10.37 -2.53
C MET A 30 -4.60 -11.40 -1.63
N HIS A 31 -5.49 -12.26 -2.14
CA HIS A 31 -6.38 -13.06 -1.29
C HIS A 31 -7.12 -12.16 -0.30
N SER A 32 -7.88 -11.20 -0.83
CA SER A 32 -8.57 -10.11 -0.11
C SER A 32 -9.41 -10.56 1.08
N MET A 33 -10.00 -11.75 1.03
CA MET A 33 -10.71 -12.35 2.18
C MET A 33 -9.84 -12.54 3.42
N TYR A 34 -8.53 -12.63 3.26
CA TYR A 34 -7.60 -12.97 4.32
C TYR A 34 -6.58 -11.87 4.62
N SER A 35 -6.07 -11.20 3.58
CA SER A 35 -5.05 -10.15 3.72
C SER A 35 -5.63 -8.75 3.84
N LEU A 36 -6.85 -8.54 3.32
CA LEU A 36 -7.56 -7.28 3.41
C LEU A 36 -8.72 -7.44 4.40
N PHE A 37 -9.38 -6.34 4.75
CA PHE A 37 -10.55 -6.32 5.65
C PHE A 37 -11.81 -6.97 5.01
N GLY A 38 -11.65 -8.12 4.37
CA GLY A 38 -12.66 -8.85 3.64
C GLY A 38 -12.90 -8.33 2.22
N ASP A 39 -13.64 -9.13 1.44
CA ASP A 39 -14.02 -8.81 0.07
C ASP A 39 -14.92 -7.58 -0.06
N ASN A 40 -15.64 -7.23 1.01
CA ASN A 40 -16.51 -6.06 1.10
C ASN A 40 -15.78 -4.75 0.75
N MET A 41 -14.47 -4.67 1.00
CA MET A 41 -13.66 -3.49 0.68
C MET A 41 -13.50 -3.30 -0.84
N LEU A 42 -13.46 -4.39 -1.59
CA LEU A 42 -13.39 -4.38 -3.06
C LEU A 42 -14.78 -4.24 -3.67
N ASP A 43 -15.82 -4.82 -3.04
CA ASP A 43 -17.21 -4.71 -3.51
C ASP A 43 -17.75 -3.28 -3.41
N ASN A 44 -17.54 -2.61 -2.27
CA ASN A 44 -18.06 -1.25 -2.06
C ASN A 44 -17.16 -0.16 -2.66
N ASN A 45 -15.95 -0.53 -3.08
CA ASN A 45 -14.95 0.29 -3.79
C ASN A 45 -14.76 1.73 -3.27
N ILE A 46 -14.98 1.95 -1.97
CA ILE A 46 -15.04 3.28 -1.34
C ILE A 46 -13.70 4.02 -1.47
N GLN A 47 -12.61 3.26 -1.49
CA GLN A 47 -11.24 3.75 -1.60
C GLN A 47 -10.95 4.47 -2.92
N LYS A 48 -11.43 3.96 -4.07
CA LYS A 48 -11.14 4.54 -5.40
C LYS A 48 -11.59 6.00 -5.54
N PRO A 49 -12.86 6.37 -5.26
CA PRO A 49 -13.30 7.76 -5.39
C PRO A 49 -12.64 8.67 -4.36
N ILE A 50 -12.36 8.17 -3.14
CA ILE A 50 -11.66 8.95 -2.11
C ILE A 50 -10.23 9.24 -2.56
N VAL A 51 -9.48 8.24 -2.99
CA VAL A 51 -8.10 8.41 -3.49
C VAL A 51 -8.07 9.36 -4.67
N TRP A 52 -8.99 9.21 -5.62
CA TRP A 52 -9.08 10.11 -6.76
C TRP A 52 -9.32 11.57 -6.33
N LYS A 53 -10.30 11.80 -5.46
CA LYS A 53 -10.67 13.14 -5.00
C LYS A 53 -9.62 13.77 -4.09
N GLU A 54 -9.07 13.01 -3.15
CA GLU A 54 -8.19 13.53 -2.11
C GLU A 54 -6.71 13.51 -2.50
N LEU A 55 -6.27 12.54 -3.31
CA LEU A 55 -4.88 12.46 -3.74
C LEU A 55 -4.70 13.00 -5.16
N VAL A 56 -5.43 12.47 -6.15
CA VAL A 56 -5.17 12.79 -7.56
C VAL A 56 -5.59 14.23 -7.90
N GLN A 57 -6.81 14.63 -7.55
CA GLN A 57 -7.30 15.98 -7.86
C GLN A 57 -6.58 17.09 -7.08
N LYS A 58 -6.12 16.79 -5.86
CA LYS A 58 -5.41 17.74 -4.99
C LYS A 58 -3.89 17.59 -5.05
N LEU A 59 -3.38 16.76 -5.97
CA LEU A 59 -1.96 16.40 -6.04
C LEU A 59 -1.06 17.63 -6.13
N ARG A 60 -1.44 18.61 -6.96
CA ARG A 60 -0.66 19.83 -7.17
C ARG A 60 -0.36 20.59 -5.87
N TYR A 61 -1.31 20.63 -4.94
CA TYR A 61 -1.13 21.30 -3.64
C TYR A 61 -0.45 20.42 -2.60
N LYS A 62 -0.48 19.09 -2.80
CA LYS A 62 0.09 18.10 -1.89
C LYS A 62 1.55 17.76 -2.20
N ILE A 63 2.00 17.96 -3.45
CA ILE A 63 3.39 17.71 -3.87
C ILE A 63 4.37 18.57 -3.07
N ASP A 64 4.09 19.85 -2.87
CA ASP A 64 5.01 20.74 -2.14
C ASP A 64 5.16 20.29 -0.68
N MET A 65 4.03 19.98 -0.02
CA MET A 65 4.04 19.42 1.33
C MET A 65 4.75 18.06 1.43
N MET A 66 4.60 17.22 0.40
CA MET A 66 5.28 15.92 0.32
C MET A 66 6.79 16.11 0.19
N ASN A 67 7.24 17.03 -0.67
CA ASN A 67 8.65 17.30 -0.88
C ASN A 67 9.32 17.86 0.38
N GLU A 68 8.67 18.81 1.05
CA GLU A 68 9.15 19.34 2.33
C GLU A 68 9.33 18.22 3.37
N GLU A 69 8.33 17.36 3.51
CA GLU A 69 8.38 16.24 4.44
C GLU A 69 9.43 15.19 4.04
N MET A 70 9.54 14.88 2.76
CA MET A 70 10.52 13.94 2.24
C MET A 70 11.94 14.41 2.57
N VAL A 71 12.25 15.69 2.34
CA VAL A 71 13.55 16.28 2.66
C VAL A 71 13.79 16.24 4.16
N ALA A 72 12.81 16.61 4.98
CA ALA A 72 12.91 16.55 6.44
C ALA A 72 13.14 15.11 6.93
N ALA A 73 12.35 14.14 6.46
CA ALA A 73 12.46 12.75 6.85
C ALA A 73 13.81 12.13 6.44
N LEU A 74 14.31 12.44 5.24
CA LEU A 74 15.64 12.01 4.80
C LEU A 74 16.73 12.64 5.65
N THR A 75 16.63 13.95 5.93
CA THR A 75 17.58 14.67 6.77
C THR A 75 17.64 14.07 8.17
N ASP A 76 16.50 13.87 8.82
CA ASP A 76 16.42 13.29 10.16
C ASP A 76 16.96 11.85 10.20
N THR A 77 16.64 11.05 9.19
CA THR A 77 17.03 9.63 9.15
C THR A 77 18.49 9.43 8.76
N LEU A 78 19.06 10.28 7.89
CA LEU A 78 20.42 10.15 7.39
C LEU A 78 21.44 10.87 8.27
N ILE A 79 21.13 12.10 8.72
CA ILE A 79 22.07 12.89 9.53
C ILE A 79 22.27 12.24 10.91
N SER A 80 21.23 11.62 11.47
CA SER A 80 21.34 10.88 12.74
C SER A 80 22.28 9.66 12.66
N GLN A 81 22.65 9.21 11.46
CA GLN A 81 23.50 8.04 11.24
C GLN A 81 24.84 8.38 10.55
N MET A 82 25.21 9.66 10.52
CA MET A 82 26.48 10.12 9.98
C MET A 82 27.58 10.00 11.03
N ASP A 83 28.66 9.29 10.69
CA ASP A 83 29.86 9.19 11.53
C ASP A 83 30.69 10.50 11.47
N GLU A 84 31.65 10.67 12.39
CA GLU A 84 32.55 11.84 12.45
C GLU A 84 33.32 12.10 11.12
N ASN A 85 33.46 11.07 10.28
CA ASN A 85 34.14 11.12 8.98
C ASN A 85 33.19 11.36 7.78
N GLY A 86 31.87 11.53 8.02
CA GLY A 86 30.88 11.73 6.96
C GLY A 86 30.43 10.47 6.23
N GLU A 87 30.82 9.28 6.70
CA GLU A 87 30.33 8.00 6.19
C GLU A 87 29.02 7.60 6.88
N ILE A 88 28.12 6.95 6.14
CA ILE A 88 26.81 6.53 6.64
C ILE A 88 26.64 5.04 6.32
N LYS A 89 26.35 4.23 7.34
CA LYS A 89 25.96 2.82 7.18
C LYS A 89 24.49 2.65 7.53
N ILE A 90 23.66 2.56 6.49
CA ILE A 90 22.22 2.38 6.64
C ILE A 90 21.76 1.02 6.13
N ASN A 91 20.76 0.44 6.80
CA ASN A 91 19.93 -0.59 6.18
C ASN A 91 18.99 0.10 5.19
N VAL A 92 19.18 -0.14 3.90
CA VAL A 92 18.40 0.48 2.82
C VAL A 92 16.90 0.18 2.97
N TRP A 93 16.54 -1.02 3.39
CA TRP A 93 15.14 -1.44 3.53
C TRP A 93 14.44 -0.68 4.67
N ASP A 94 15.02 -0.71 5.86
CA ASP A 94 14.43 -0.07 7.05
C ASP A 94 14.39 1.46 6.88
N THR A 95 15.45 2.03 6.31
CA THR A 95 15.54 3.46 6.02
C THR A 95 14.46 3.86 5.01
N ALA A 96 14.29 3.07 3.94
CA ALA A 96 13.27 3.29 2.94
C ALA A 96 11.86 3.26 3.52
N MET A 97 11.55 2.26 4.35
CA MET A 97 10.25 2.16 5.01
C MET A 97 9.96 3.34 5.92
N LYS A 98 10.94 3.80 6.71
CA LYS A 98 10.78 4.93 7.63
C LYS A 98 10.45 6.23 6.90
N PHE A 99 11.27 6.64 5.94
CA PHE A 99 11.01 7.91 5.24
C PHE A 99 9.76 7.82 4.35
N LEU A 100 9.51 6.67 3.72
CA LEU A 100 8.33 6.48 2.86
C LEU A 100 7.04 6.50 3.67
N SER A 101 7.01 5.86 4.84
CA SER A 101 5.86 5.88 5.75
C SER A 101 5.55 7.32 6.20
N ARG A 102 6.55 8.06 6.66
CA ARG A 102 6.41 9.45 7.10
C ARG A 102 5.92 10.37 5.98
N THR A 103 6.54 10.28 4.81
CA THR A 103 6.19 11.08 3.63
C THR A 103 4.78 10.76 3.12
N SER A 104 4.40 9.48 3.05
CA SER A 104 3.08 9.08 2.57
C SER A 104 1.98 9.50 3.56
N ASN A 105 2.20 9.31 4.86
CA ASN A 105 1.26 9.69 5.90
C ASN A 105 1.09 11.21 6.01
N ARG A 106 2.06 12.02 5.61
CA ARG A 106 1.91 13.48 5.48
C ARG A 106 0.81 13.87 4.50
N ILE A 107 0.73 13.16 3.38
CA ILE A 107 -0.26 13.44 2.33
C ILE A 107 -1.64 12.88 2.70
N VAL A 108 -1.66 11.67 3.28
CA VAL A 108 -2.88 10.92 3.60
C VAL A 108 -3.54 11.43 4.89
N CYS A 109 -2.77 11.55 5.97
CA CYS A 109 -3.27 11.87 7.31
C CYS A 109 -2.91 13.28 7.76
N GLY A 110 -1.79 13.83 7.29
CA GLY A 110 -1.31 15.16 7.70
C GLY A 110 -0.73 15.19 9.11
N TYR A 111 -0.58 16.40 9.68
CA TYR A 111 -0.17 16.59 11.06
C TYR A 111 -1.35 16.40 12.03
N PRO A 112 -1.13 15.88 13.26
CA PRO A 112 0.16 15.49 13.84
C PRO A 112 0.59 14.03 13.54
N LEU A 113 -0.29 13.23 12.94
CA LEU A 113 -0.11 11.78 12.81
C LEU A 113 1.14 11.38 12.01
N CYS A 114 1.53 12.18 11.02
CA CYS A 114 2.75 11.92 10.25
C CYS A 114 4.06 11.95 11.06
N HIS A 115 4.08 12.48 12.29
CA HIS A 115 5.25 12.49 13.17
C HIS A 115 5.09 11.58 14.40
N ASN A 116 3.95 10.90 14.53
CA ASN A 116 3.78 9.96 15.62
C ASN A 116 4.49 8.65 15.27
N GLU A 117 5.61 8.36 15.95
CA GLU A 117 6.42 7.17 15.71
C GLU A 117 5.63 5.87 15.84
N GLU A 118 4.75 5.76 16.84
CA GLU A 118 3.89 4.58 17.04
C GLU A 118 2.95 4.36 15.86
N PHE A 119 2.39 5.45 15.32
CA PHE A 119 1.51 5.39 14.16
C PHE A 119 2.27 5.01 12.88
N LEU A 120 3.47 5.55 12.71
CA LEU A 120 4.32 5.25 11.55
C LEU A 120 4.78 3.79 11.55
N GLU A 121 5.18 3.26 12.71
CA GLU A 121 5.57 1.87 12.90
C GLU A 121 4.38 0.94 12.63
N ALA A 122 3.22 1.23 13.21
CA ALA A 122 2.00 0.47 12.94
C ALA A 122 1.60 0.47 11.45
N THR A 123 1.83 1.58 10.74
CA THR A 123 1.56 1.67 9.29
C THR A 123 2.53 0.81 8.48
N ILE A 124 3.81 0.81 8.84
CA ILE A 124 4.82 -0.04 8.19
C ILE A 124 4.50 -1.51 8.43
N ASP A 125 4.24 -1.89 9.68
CA ASP A 125 3.91 -3.25 10.07
C ASP A 125 2.63 -3.72 9.38
N TYR A 126 1.61 -2.88 9.31
CA TYR A 126 0.40 -3.19 8.57
C TYR A 126 0.70 -3.49 7.09
N ALA A 127 1.46 -2.62 6.42
CA ALA A 127 1.82 -2.81 5.01
C ALA A 127 2.60 -4.13 4.82
N VAL A 128 3.62 -4.37 5.64
CA VAL A 128 4.44 -5.59 5.58
C VAL A 128 3.60 -6.84 5.82
N ASN A 129 2.74 -6.82 6.83
CA ASN A 129 1.91 -7.97 7.21
C ASN A 129 0.87 -8.31 6.13
N VAL A 130 0.19 -7.31 5.55
CA VAL A 130 -0.79 -7.53 4.48
C VAL A 130 -0.15 -8.21 3.27
N PHE A 131 1.00 -7.70 2.80
CA PHE A 131 1.70 -8.30 1.66
C PHE A 131 2.28 -9.67 1.98
N SER A 132 2.86 -9.83 3.18
CA SER A 132 3.41 -11.11 3.63
C SER A 132 2.31 -12.17 3.71
N LEU A 133 1.15 -11.83 4.28
CA LEU A 133 0.01 -12.72 4.40
C LEU A 133 -0.54 -13.14 3.02
N ALA A 134 -0.66 -12.20 2.08
CA ALA A 134 -1.03 -12.51 0.70
C ALA A 134 -0.09 -13.54 0.06
N ILE A 135 1.22 -13.37 0.26
CA ILE A 135 2.24 -14.30 -0.23
C ILE A 135 2.13 -15.67 0.45
N TYR A 136 1.98 -15.72 1.78
CA TYR A 136 1.87 -16.98 2.50
C TYR A 136 0.63 -17.79 2.09
N ILE A 137 -0.51 -17.13 1.91
CA ILE A 137 -1.77 -17.80 1.52
C ILE A 137 -1.70 -18.35 0.10
N ARG A 138 -0.90 -17.73 -0.77
CA ARG A 138 -0.65 -18.25 -2.11
C ARG A 138 0.03 -19.63 -2.08
N PHE A 139 0.84 -19.92 -1.06
CA PHE A 139 1.46 -21.24 -0.88
C PHE A 139 0.54 -22.26 -0.23
N ILE A 140 -0.55 -21.83 0.43
CA ILE A 140 -1.51 -22.73 1.06
C ILE A 140 -2.59 -23.13 0.03
N PRO A 141 -2.76 -24.43 -0.26
CA PRO A 141 -3.78 -24.87 -1.21
C PRO A 141 -5.19 -24.56 -0.67
N PRO A 142 -6.18 -24.30 -1.53
CA PRO A 142 -7.48 -23.76 -1.13
C PRO A 142 -8.22 -24.55 -0.04
N PHE A 143 -8.04 -25.88 0.01
CA PHE A 143 -8.70 -26.76 0.97
C PHE A 143 -8.07 -26.75 2.38
N LEU A 144 -6.85 -26.24 2.53
CA LEU A 144 -6.19 -26.07 3.84
C LEU A 144 -6.22 -24.63 4.34
N ARG A 145 -6.87 -23.73 3.61
CA ARG A 145 -6.94 -22.33 4.05
C ARG A 145 -7.80 -22.23 5.31
N PRO A 146 -7.35 -21.47 6.32
CA PRO A 146 -8.09 -21.37 7.57
C PRO A 146 -9.51 -20.84 7.33
N PRO A 147 -10.52 -21.34 8.05
CA PRO A 147 -11.91 -20.87 7.90
C PRO A 147 -12.13 -19.45 8.45
N PHE A 148 -11.17 -18.92 9.21
CA PHE A 148 -11.32 -17.64 9.95
C PHE A 148 -11.30 -16.37 9.08
N GLY A 149 -10.91 -16.45 7.80
CA GLY A 149 -11.13 -15.36 6.83
C GLY A 149 -12.49 -15.46 6.12
N ALA A 150 -13.25 -16.54 6.35
CA ALA A 150 -14.51 -16.85 5.70
C ALA A 150 -15.71 -16.68 6.64
N THR A 151 -15.62 -15.83 7.67
CA THR A 151 -16.82 -15.26 8.28
C THR A 151 -17.44 -14.30 7.27
N LYS A 152 -18.16 -14.87 6.29
CA LYS A 152 -19.32 -14.21 5.72
C LYS A 152 -20.10 -13.69 6.92
N ALA A 153 -20.16 -12.38 7.08
CA ALA A 153 -21.21 -11.79 7.89
C ALA A 153 -22.51 -12.30 7.29
N GLU A 154 -23.12 -13.28 7.95
CA GLU A 154 -24.50 -13.65 7.74
C GLU A 154 -25.33 -12.41 8.08
N ALA A 155 -25.49 -11.53 7.10
CA ALA A 155 -26.61 -10.62 7.06
C ALA A 155 -27.84 -11.51 6.84
N GLY A 156 -28.43 -11.94 7.96
CA GLY A 156 -29.76 -12.53 7.98
C GLY A 156 -30.82 -11.56 7.43
N PRO A 157 -32.00 -12.09 7.11
CA PRO A 157 -33.01 -11.50 6.21
C PRO A 157 -33.55 -10.14 6.62
#